data_AF-A0A848T8V9-F1
#
_entry.id   AF-A0A848T8V9-F1
#
_cell.length_a   1.000
_cell.length_b   1.000
_cell.length_c   1.000
_cell.angle_alpha   90.00
_cell.angle_beta   90.00
_cell.angle_gamma   90.00
#
_symmetry.space_group_name_H-M   'P 1'
#
loop_
_entity.id
_entity.type
_entity.pdbx_description
1 polymer ?
#
loop_
_entity_poly.entity_id
_entity_poly.type
_entity_poly.pdbx_seq_one_letter_code
_entity_poly.pdbx_strand_id
1 'polypeptide(L)'
;MLQDQNLGIGLNLGVAPSETLLPSGAVKWLWATLSQGPSSADDLPEEFLPPTGLPETLVTALDTKLATATGYAKLAYLVEVVWKGGRRGHLLAFIDPLPGAETALAAAVREALVFSGLEAGEMDVTFLEASHTAAARLSKVGLRFDLPTDETAQPPSAPGMNPERPPRLR
;
A
#
# COMPACT_ATOMS: atom_id res chain seq x y z
N MET A 1 11.04 5.07 -19.85
CA MET A 1 10.47 5.14 -21.22
C MET A 1 9.36 6.18 -21.42
N LEU A 2 8.76 6.78 -20.38
CA LEU A 2 7.79 7.90 -20.53
C LEU A 2 8.33 9.30 -20.16
N GLN A 3 9.43 9.41 -19.41
CA GLN A 3 9.95 10.70 -18.91
C GLN A 3 10.30 11.71 -20.01
N ASP A 4 10.97 11.24 -21.05
CA ASP A 4 11.57 12.13 -22.07
C ASP A 4 10.63 12.43 -23.23
N GLN A 5 9.47 11.77 -23.27
CA GLN A 5 8.50 11.96 -24.34
C GLN A 5 7.41 12.92 -23.86
N ASN A 6 7.15 13.99 -24.62
CA ASN A 6 6.16 15.00 -24.27
C ASN A 6 4.72 14.49 -24.55
N LEU A 7 4.38 13.34 -23.97
CA LEU A 7 3.15 12.59 -24.21
C LEU A 7 2.12 12.88 -23.10
N GLY A 8 0.88 13.13 -23.49
CA GLY A 8 -0.28 13.17 -22.60
C GLY A 8 -1.01 11.82 -22.58
N ILE A 9 -2.05 11.71 -21.74
CA ILE A 9 -2.92 10.53 -21.63
C ILE A 9 -4.36 10.93 -21.93
N GLY A 10 -5.02 10.21 -22.83
CA GLY A 10 -6.46 10.28 -23.03
C GLY A 10 -7.16 9.16 -22.27
N LEU A 11 -8.15 9.49 -21.46
CA LEU A 11 -8.97 8.55 -20.68
C LEU A 11 -10.40 8.59 -21.20
N ASN A 12 -10.96 7.42 -21.47
CA ASN A 12 -12.35 7.24 -21.90
C ASN A 12 -12.75 8.05 -23.16
N LEU A 13 -11.80 8.33 -24.05
CA LEU A 13 -12.04 9.15 -25.24
C LEU A 13 -13.14 8.53 -26.11
N GLY A 14 -14.22 9.29 -26.37
CA GLY A 14 -15.32 8.85 -27.23
C GLY A 14 -16.18 7.69 -26.74
N VAL A 15 -15.99 7.21 -25.49
CA VAL A 15 -16.72 6.05 -24.95
C VAL A 15 -17.50 6.33 -23.66
N ALA A 16 -17.23 7.42 -22.94
CA ALA A 16 -17.99 7.81 -21.76
C ALA A 16 -18.01 9.34 -21.55
N PRO A 17 -19.01 9.90 -20.82
CA PRO A 17 -19.05 11.32 -20.45
C PRO A 17 -17.86 11.77 -19.58
N SER A 18 -17.14 10.82 -18.97
CA SER A 18 -15.91 11.05 -18.19
C SER A 18 -14.66 11.13 -19.05
N GLU A 19 -14.80 11.43 -20.35
CA GLU A 19 -13.69 11.70 -21.27
C GLU A 19 -12.77 12.79 -20.70
N THR A 20 -11.49 12.46 -20.55
CA THR A 20 -10.49 13.36 -19.94
C THR A 20 -9.18 13.30 -20.71
N LEU A 21 -8.60 14.47 -21.00
CA LEU A 21 -7.26 14.60 -21.55
C LEU A 21 -6.31 15.12 -20.47
N LEU A 22 -5.35 14.30 -20.08
CA LEU A 22 -4.25 14.68 -19.19
C LEU A 22 -3.08 15.18 -20.04
N PRO A 23 -2.69 16.46 -19.93
CA PRO A 23 -1.57 17.00 -20.70
C PRO A 23 -0.24 16.39 -20.22
N SER A 24 0.77 16.42 -21.09
CA SER A 24 2.09 15.87 -20.78
C SER A 24 2.74 16.48 -19.54
N GLY A 25 2.46 17.75 -19.24
CA GLY A 25 2.91 18.41 -18.01
C GLY A 25 2.35 17.76 -16.75
N ALA A 26 1.08 17.35 -16.76
CA ALA A 26 0.45 16.65 -15.63
C ALA A 26 1.05 15.24 -15.45
N VAL A 27 1.32 14.54 -16.55
CA VAL A 27 1.98 13.21 -16.53
C VAL A 27 3.41 13.33 -15.99
N LYS A 28 4.16 14.36 -16.44
CA LYS A 28 5.51 14.65 -15.94
C LYS A 28 5.52 15.01 -14.46
N TRP A 29 4.57 15.82 -14.01
CA TRP A 29 4.40 16.14 -12.59
C TRP A 29 4.13 14.87 -11.78
N LEU A 30 3.17 14.04 -12.19
CA LEU A 30 2.84 12.78 -11.50
C LEU A 30 4.07 11.88 -11.39
N TRP A 31 4.79 11.72 -12.51
CA TRP A 31 6.02 10.94 -12.52
C TRP A 31 7.09 11.53 -11.59
N ALA A 32 7.38 12.83 -11.68
CA ALA A 32 8.40 13.48 -10.86
C ALA A 32 8.06 13.40 -9.36
N THR A 33 6.79 13.62 -9.02
CA THR A 33 6.29 13.52 -7.67
C THR A 33 6.40 12.10 -7.14
N LEU A 34 6.10 11.06 -7.92
CA LEU A 34 6.13 9.67 -7.47
C LEU A 34 7.51 8.99 -7.54
N SER A 35 8.45 9.50 -8.33
CA SER A 35 9.73 8.82 -8.59
C SER A 35 10.79 9.00 -7.51
N GLN A 36 10.57 9.94 -6.58
CA GLN A 36 11.36 10.00 -5.36
C GLN A 36 10.94 8.85 -4.45
N GLY A 37 11.85 7.91 -4.21
CA GLY A 37 11.60 6.80 -3.30
C GLY A 37 11.56 7.25 -1.83
N PRO A 38 10.95 6.45 -0.94
CA PRO A 38 11.06 6.68 0.49
C PRO A 38 12.54 6.61 0.94
N SER A 39 12.93 7.49 1.86
CA SER A 39 14.27 7.50 2.47
C SER A 39 14.33 6.53 3.66
N SER A 40 15.46 5.85 3.84
CA SER A 40 15.71 5.01 5.01
C SER A 40 16.12 5.85 6.23
N ALA A 41 15.59 5.51 7.40
CA ALA A 41 15.98 6.08 8.69
C ALA A 41 16.13 4.96 9.73
N ASP A 42 17.15 5.05 10.57
CA ASP A 42 17.51 4.02 11.58
C ASP A 42 17.04 4.38 13.00
N ASP A 43 16.08 5.30 13.14
CA ASP A 43 15.57 5.70 14.45
C ASP A 43 14.83 4.54 15.13
N LEU A 44 14.99 4.43 16.44
CA LEU A 44 14.32 3.41 17.25
C LEU A 44 13.14 4.02 18.02
N PRO A 45 11.92 3.47 17.89
CA PRO A 45 10.76 3.88 18.67
C PRO A 45 10.98 3.63 20.17
N GLU A 46 10.61 4.58 21.02
CA GLU A 46 10.55 4.39 22.49
C GLU A 46 9.13 3.98 22.94
N GLU A 47 8.09 4.51 22.30
CA GLU A 47 6.69 4.27 22.66
C GLU A 47 5.78 4.16 21.43
N PHE A 48 4.77 3.29 21.51
CA PHE A 48 3.68 3.17 20.53
C PHE A 48 2.35 3.55 21.17
N LEU A 49 1.61 4.42 20.51
CA LEU A 49 0.33 4.95 20.96
C LEU A 49 -0.73 4.76 19.87
N PRO A 50 -2.03 4.78 20.23
CA PRO A 50 -3.09 4.82 19.23
C PRO A 50 -2.90 6.01 18.28
N PRO A 51 -3.14 5.84 16.96
CA PRO A 51 -2.95 6.93 16.01
C PRO A 51 -3.96 8.05 16.27
N THR A 52 -3.47 9.25 16.55
CA THR A 52 -4.30 10.45 16.73
C THR A 52 -3.85 11.57 15.79
N GLY A 53 -4.75 12.53 15.51
CA GLY A 53 -4.42 13.75 14.76
C GLY A 53 -4.18 13.60 13.27
N LEU A 54 -4.42 12.42 12.69
CA LEU A 54 -4.32 12.22 11.23
C LEU A 54 -5.60 12.69 10.51
N PRO A 55 -5.47 13.31 9.33
CA PRO A 55 -6.61 13.61 8.47
C PRO A 55 -7.35 12.33 8.08
N GLU A 56 -8.69 12.36 8.13
CA GLU A 56 -9.52 11.24 7.68
C GLU A 56 -9.25 10.89 6.21
N THR A 57 -8.96 11.90 5.38
CA THR A 57 -8.59 11.74 3.96
C THR A 57 -7.36 10.84 3.77
N LEU A 58 -6.36 10.91 4.66
CA LEU A 58 -5.20 10.03 4.61
C LEU A 58 -5.58 8.59 4.97
N VAL A 59 -6.36 8.40 6.05
CA VAL A 59 -6.77 7.06 6.49
C VAL A 59 -7.57 6.36 5.38
N THR A 60 -8.49 7.07 4.74
CA THR A 60 -9.24 6.54 3.59
C THR A 60 -8.35 6.29 2.37
N ALA A 61 -7.38 7.16 2.09
CA ALA A 61 -6.44 6.97 0.99
C ALA A 61 -5.54 5.74 1.21
N LEU A 62 -5.06 5.54 2.45
CA LEU A 62 -4.31 4.34 2.82
C LEU A 62 -5.17 3.09 2.66
N ASP A 63 -6.39 3.07 3.20
CA ASP A 63 -7.30 1.94 3.07
C ASP A 63 -7.53 1.55 1.60
N THR A 64 -7.90 2.54 0.78
CA THR A 64 -8.12 2.35 -0.66
C THR A 64 -6.87 1.84 -1.36
N LYS A 65 -5.70 2.39 -1.04
CA LYS A 65 -4.45 2.02 -1.69
C LYS A 65 -3.98 0.63 -1.28
N LEU A 66 -4.04 0.30 0.01
CA LEU A 66 -3.65 -1.01 0.53
C LEU A 66 -4.60 -2.13 0.08
N ALA A 67 -5.87 -1.81 -0.20
CA ALA A 67 -6.81 -2.73 -0.84
C ALA A 67 -6.40 -3.13 -2.28
N THR A 68 -5.45 -2.44 -2.91
CA THR A 68 -4.88 -2.82 -4.21
C THR A 68 -3.59 -3.62 -4.12
N ALA A 69 -3.00 -3.74 -2.93
CA ALA A 69 -1.72 -4.39 -2.67
C ALA A 69 -1.88 -5.90 -2.44
N THR A 70 -2.65 -6.57 -3.30
CA THR A 70 -2.98 -8.00 -3.17
C THR A 70 -1.72 -8.86 -3.13
N GLY A 71 -1.62 -9.72 -2.13
CA GLY A 71 -0.52 -10.69 -1.99
C GLY A 71 0.81 -10.08 -1.54
N TYR A 72 0.89 -8.77 -1.24
CA TYR A 72 2.14 -8.13 -0.81
C TYR A 72 2.37 -8.17 0.70
N ALA A 73 1.33 -8.18 1.51
CA ALA A 73 1.37 -8.50 2.94
C ALA A 73 -0.02 -8.96 3.37
N LYS A 74 -0.16 -9.49 4.60
CA LYS A 74 -1.47 -9.86 5.14
C LYS A 74 -2.16 -8.68 5.83
N LEU A 75 -1.38 -7.83 6.49
CA LEU A 75 -1.90 -6.74 7.30
C LEU A 75 -0.85 -5.66 7.56
N ALA A 76 -1.32 -4.50 7.96
CA ALA A 76 -0.52 -3.41 8.50
C ALA A 76 -1.14 -2.80 9.75
N TYR A 77 -0.32 -2.23 10.63
CA TYR A 77 -0.76 -1.45 11.79
C TYR A 77 -0.27 -0.01 11.67
N LEU A 78 -1.20 0.94 11.75
CA LEU A 78 -0.92 2.37 11.87
C LEU A 78 -0.94 2.77 13.33
N VAL A 79 0.14 3.39 13.80
CA VAL A 79 0.28 3.89 15.16
C VAL A 79 0.83 5.30 15.16
N GLU A 80 0.63 5.98 16.28
CA GLU A 80 1.49 7.10 16.65
C GLU A 80 2.74 6.55 17.35
N VAL A 81 3.88 7.16 17.10
CA VAL A 81 5.17 6.75 17.65
C VAL A 81 5.86 7.92 18.34
N VAL A 82 6.48 7.64 19.48
CA VAL A 82 7.41 8.54 20.15
C VAL A 82 8.83 8.01 19.95
N TRP A 83 9.66 8.79 19.26
CA TRP A 83 11.06 8.52 19.02
C TRP A 83 11.93 9.02 20.17
N LYS A 84 13.15 8.51 20.23
CA LYS A 84 14.18 9.02 21.13
C LYS A 84 14.33 10.54 21.01
N GLY A 85 14.34 11.22 22.16
CA GLY A 85 14.38 12.68 22.22
C GLY A 85 13.01 13.35 22.15
N GLY A 86 11.91 12.58 22.20
CA GLY A 86 10.55 13.09 22.34
C GLY A 86 9.90 13.53 21.02
N ARG A 87 10.55 13.28 19.88
CA ARG A 87 9.95 13.51 18.56
C ARG A 87 8.75 12.58 18.40
N ARG A 88 7.58 13.12 18.06
CA ARG A 88 6.36 12.35 17.76
C ARG A 88 6.13 12.30 16.26
N GLY A 89 5.50 11.23 15.80
CA GLY A 89 5.10 11.06 14.41
C GLY A 89 4.21 9.83 14.25
N HIS A 90 4.02 9.39 13.01
CA HIS A 90 3.21 8.21 12.71
C HIS A 90 4.08 7.14 12.06
N LEU A 91 3.72 5.89 12.32
CA LEU A 91 4.40 4.72 11.78
C LEU A 91 3.37 3.75 11.22
N LEU A 92 3.55 3.35 9.97
CA LEU A 92 2.81 2.24 9.38
C LEU A 92 3.71 1.00 9.30
N ALA A 93 3.37 -0.03 10.06
CA ALA A 93 4.12 -1.27 10.14
C ALA A 93 3.41 -2.39 9.37
N PHE A 94 4.04 -2.90 8.31
CA PHE A 94 3.59 -4.11 7.62
C PHE A 94 4.10 -5.34 8.35
N ILE A 95 3.21 -6.32 8.57
CA ILE A 95 3.54 -7.56 9.26
C ILE A 95 3.63 -8.71 8.26
N ASP A 96 4.76 -9.43 8.31
CA ASP A 96 5.11 -10.52 7.39
C ASP A 96 4.87 -10.12 5.91
N PRO A 97 5.51 -9.04 5.41
CA PRO A 97 5.42 -8.73 3.98
C PRO A 97 6.02 -9.88 3.15
N LEU A 98 5.50 -10.04 1.94
CA LEU A 98 6.10 -10.94 0.95
C LEU A 98 7.54 -10.47 0.67
N PRO A 99 8.54 -11.37 0.69
CA PRO A 99 9.91 -10.98 0.41
C PRO A 99 10.05 -10.24 -0.92
N GLY A 100 10.64 -9.04 -0.90
CA GLY A 100 10.79 -8.17 -2.07
C GLY A 100 9.62 -7.21 -2.32
N ALA A 101 8.53 -7.30 -1.57
CA ALA A 101 7.39 -6.38 -1.68
C ALA A 101 7.59 -5.06 -0.92
N GLU A 102 8.64 -4.92 -0.12
CA GLU A 102 8.87 -3.77 0.76
C GLU A 102 8.89 -2.45 -0.02
N THR A 103 9.57 -2.42 -1.17
CA THR A 103 9.63 -1.23 -2.03
C THR A 103 8.26 -0.87 -2.60
N ALA A 104 7.47 -1.87 -3.02
CA ALA A 104 6.15 -1.66 -3.58
C ALA A 104 5.16 -1.15 -2.52
N LEU A 105 5.21 -1.73 -1.31
CA LEU A 105 4.39 -1.31 -0.17
C LEU A 105 4.75 0.11 0.28
N ALA A 106 6.04 0.44 0.40
CA ALA A 106 6.48 1.77 0.77
C ALA A 106 6.09 2.83 -0.29
N ALA A 107 6.18 2.48 -1.58
CA ALA A 107 5.72 3.34 -2.68
C ALA A 107 4.20 3.57 -2.63
N ALA A 108 3.42 2.52 -2.34
CA ALA A 108 1.98 2.62 -2.19
C ALA A 108 1.58 3.59 -1.06
N VAL A 109 2.24 3.50 0.09
CA VAL A 109 2.04 4.42 1.22
C VAL A 109 2.38 5.86 0.84
N ARG A 110 3.51 6.06 0.16
CA ARG A 110 3.93 7.39 -0.30
C ARG A 110 2.92 8.02 -1.25
N GLU A 111 2.36 7.23 -2.15
CA GLU A 111 1.30 7.69 -3.06
C GLU A 111 0.05 8.14 -2.30
N ALA A 112 -0.37 7.38 -1.28
CA ALA A 112 -1.49 7.77 -0.42
C ALA A 112 -1.23 9.08 0.34
N LEU A 113 -0.02 9.27 0.88
CA LEU A 113 0.39 10.51 1.55
C LEU A 113 0.29 11.72 0.60
N VAL A 114 0.93 11.62 -0.57
CA VAL A 114 0.95 12.68 -1.59
C VAL A 114 -0.47 13.08 -2.01
N PHE A 115 -1.35 12.11 -2.26
CA PHE A 115 -2.72 12.39 -2.69
C PHE A 115 -3.66 12.82 -1.56
N SER A 116 -3.30 12.56 -0.30
CA SER A 116 -4.02 13.08 0.86
C SER A 116 -3.69 14.56 1.17
N GLY A 117 -2.69 15.14 0.49
CA GLY A 117 -2.23 16.51 0.71
C GLY A 117 -1.22 16.65 1.86
N LEU A 118 -0.63 15.54 2.31
CA LEU A 118 0.41 15.51 3.35
C LEU A 118 1.80 15.38 2.69
N GLU A 119 2.80 15.97 3.33
CA GLU A 119 4.17 15.97 2.82
C GLU A 119 4.90 14.64 3.12
N ALA A 120 5.86 14.29 2.27
CA ALA A 120 6.74 13.14 2.51
C ALA A 120 7.59 13.39 3.79
N GLY A 121 7.43 12.54 4.80
CA GLY A 121 8.14 12.66 6.10
C GLY A 121 7.22 12.77 7.32
N GLU A 122 5.90 12.84 7.13
CA GLU A 122 4.93 12.82 8.24
C GLU A 122 4.63 11.42 8.78
N MET A 123 4.99 10.39 8.01
CA MET A 123 4.76 9.00 8.39
C MET A 123 5.92 8.11 7.94
N ASP A 124 6.46 7.36 8.89
CA ASP A 124 7.49 6.35 8.66
C ASP A 124 6.84 5.00 8.27
N VAL A 125 7.56 4.17 7.52
CA VAL A 125 7.12 2.82 7.13
C VAL A 125 8.14 1.81 7.63
N THR A 126 7.66 0.74 8.26
CA THR A 126 8.52 -0.36 8.71
C THR A 126 7.94 -1.72 8.35
N PHE A 127 8.80 -2.72 8.37
CA PHE A 127 8.50 -4.11 8.01
C PHE A 127 8.94 -5.00 9.16
N LEU A 128 8.02 -5.78 9.70
CA LEU A 128 8.27 -6.61 10.88
C LEU A 128 7.81 -8.03 10.63
N GLU A 129 8.55 -8.99 11.17
CA GLU A 129 8.03 -10.34 11.35
C GLU A 129 6.93 -10.35 12.43
N ALA A 130 5.92 -11.21 12.28
CA ALA A 130 4.89 -11.40 13.30
C ALA A 130 5.45 -11.89 14.65
N SER A 131 6.61 -12.54 14.62
CA SER A 131 7.35 -13.01 15.79
C SER A 131 7.96 -11.85 16.60
N HIS A 132 8.11 -10.68 15.99
CA HIS A 132 8.81 -9.55 16.59
C HIS A 132 8.01 -8.97 17.76
N THR A 133 8.69 -8.66 18.87
CA THR A 133 8.03 -8.15 20.10
C THR A 133 7.24 -6.86 19.86
N ALA A 134 7.68 -6.01 18.93
CA ALA A 134 6.97 -4.81 18.54
C ALA A 134 5.62 -5.13 17.86
N ALA A 135 5.52 -6.18 17.04
CA ALA A 135 4.27 -6.54 16.35
C ALA A 135 3.13 -6.82 17.33
N ALA A 136 3.43 -7.50 18.45
CA ALA A 136 2.47 -7.77 19.52
C ALA A 136 2.07 -6.53 20.33
N ARG A 137 2.90 -5.48 20.34
CA ARG A 137 2.56 -4.18 20.96
C ARG A 137 1.68 -3.36 20.02
N LEU A 138 2.08 -3.28 18.75
CA LEU A 138 1.35 -2.59 17.69
C LEU A 138 -0.08 -3.13 17.56
N SER A 139 -0.28 -4.45 17.62
CA SER A 139 -1.62 -5.05 17.51
C SER A 139 -2.60 -4.65 18.62
N LYS A 140 -2.11 -4.13 19.75
CA LYS A 140 -2.95 -3.68 20.88
C LYS A 140 -3.41 -2.24 20.76
N VAL A 141 -2.64 -1.39 20.07
CA VAL A 141 -2.86 0.06 20.04
C VAL A 141 -3.09 0.60 18.63
N GLY A 142 -2.64 -0.11 17.60
CA GLY A 142 -2.67 0.36 16.22
C GLY A 142 -4.02 0.16 15.54
N LEU A 143 -4.30 1.05 14.60
CA LEU A 143 -5.37 0.88 13.63
C LEU A 143 -4.93 -0.17 12.60
N ARG A 144 -5.73 -1.21 12.43
CA ARG A 144 -5.43 -2.34 11.56
C ARG A 144 -5.94 -2.09 10.14
N PHE A 145 -5.09 -2.38 9.16
CA PHE A 145 -5.46 -2.55 7.76
C PHE A 145 -5.27 -4.01 7.37
N ASP A 146 -6.31 -4.61 6.80
CA ASP A 146 -6.23 -5.96 6.22
C ASP A 146 -5.97 -5.84 4.72
N LEU A 147 -4.93 -6.53 4.24
CA LEU A 147 -4.59 -6.52 2.83
C LEU A 147 -5.17 -7.78 2.17
N PRO A 148 -5.71 -7.66 0.95
CA PRO A 148 -6.22 -8.82 0.24
C PRO A 148 -5.09 -9.82 -0.03
N THR A 149 -5.39 -11.09 0.19
CA THR A 149 -4.50 -12.20 -0.18
C THR A 149 -4.99 -12.84 -1.46
N ASP A 150 -4.08 -13.32 -2.31
CA ASP A 150 -4.45 -14.24 -3.38
C ASP A 150 -4.97 -15.53 -2.74
N GLU A 151 -6.28 -15.64 -2.56
CA GLU A 151 -6.89 -16.94 -2.31
C GLU A 151 -6.58 -17.78 -3.55
N THR A 152 -5.74 -18.80 -3.37
CA THR A 152 -5.23 -19.68 -4.41
C THR A 152 -6.25 -19.86 -5.52
N ALA A 153 -5.99 -19.31 -6.70
CA ALA A 153 -6.71 -19.65 -7.90
C ALA A 153 -6.56 -21.17 -8.05
N GLN A 154 -7.59 -21.91 -7.65
CA GLN A 154 -7.59 -23.36 -7.73
C GLN A 154 -7.33 -23.67 -9.21
N PRO A 155 -6.22 -24.34 -9.56
CA PRO A 155 -5.94 -24.62 -10.96
C PRO A 155 -7.17 -25.34 -11.51
N PRO A 156 -7.68 -24.95 -12.69
CA PRO A 156 -8.86 -25.60 -13.25
C PRO A 156 -8.60 -27.11 -13.27
N SER A 157 -9.43 -27.87 -12.55
CA SER A 157 -9.32 -29.32 -12.53
C SER A 157 -9.42 -29.83 -13.96
N ALA A 158 -8.48 -30.66 -14.41
CA ALA A 158 -8.56 -31.27 -15.73
C ALA A 158 -9.93 -31.97 -15.89
N PRO A 159 -10.61 -31.85 -17.06
CA PRO A 159 -11.88 -32.51 -17.29
C PRO A 159 -11.78 -34.02 -17.00
N GLY A 160 -12.65 -34.54 -16.14
CA GLY A 160 -12.70 -35.97 -15.81
C GLY A 160 -11.92 -36.41 -14.56
N MET A 161 -11.30 -35.50 -13.80
CA MET A 161 -10.61 -35.84 -12.53
C MET A 161 -11.54 -35.96 -11.32
N ASN A 162 -12.84 -35.65 -11.45
CA ASN A 162 -13.80 -35.80 -10.36
C ASN A 162 -14.49 -37.17 -10.46
N PRO A 163 -14.20 -38.13 -9.55
CA PRO A 163 -14.84 -39.45 -9.56
C PRO A 163 -16.37 -39.39 -9.36
N GLU A 164 -16.89 -38.32 -8.75
CA GLU A 164 -18.32 -38.06 -8.58
C GLU A 164 -18.95 -37.35 -9.80
N ARG A 165 -18.15 -36.91 -10.77
CA ARG A 165 -18.61 -36.28 -12.02
C ARG A 165 -17.84 -36.82 -13.23
N PRO A 166 -18.05 -38.09 -13.60
CA PRO A 166 -17.40 -38.68 -14.76
C PRO A 166 -17.77 -37.92 -16.05
N PRO A 167 -16.86 -37.85 -17.02
CA PRO A 167 -17.12 -37.16 -18.28
C PRO A 167 -18.24 -37.86 -19.05
N ARG A 168 -19.21 -37.07 -19.54
CA ARG A 168 -20.30 -37.57 -20.40
C ARG A 168 -19.76 -37.72 -21.82
N LEU A 169 -19.53 -38.95 -22.24
CA LEU A 169 -19.22 -39.29 -23.63
C LEU A 169 -20.51 -39.14 -24.48
N ARG A 170 -20.41 -38.43 -25.60
CA ARG A 170 -21.43 -38.39 -26.68
C ARG A 170 -20.86 -39.05 -27.91
#